data_AF-A0A537RUR9-F1
#
_entry.id   AF-A0A537RUR9-F1
#
_cell.length_a   1.000
_cell.length_b   1.000
_cell.length_c   1.000
_cell.angle_alpha   90.00
_cell.angle_beta   90.00
_cell.angle_gamma   90.00
#
_symmetry.space_group_name_H-M   'P 1'
#
loop_
_entity.id
_entity.type
_entity.pdbx_description
1 polymer ?
#
loop_
_entity_poly.entity_id
_entity_poly.type
_entity_poly.pdbx_seq_one_letter_code
_entity_poly.pdbx_strand_id
1 'polypeptide(L)'
;MPRSTADQHDFSVAREAHMNTIDRSAMGLARNVRRLGHLDLAGGGQVTVYGSHAFVGHIPNPEHLGTSIIDIADPRQPRVVGTITLEDDESHSHKVRVVGDIMIVNHERNMSKIGRRAEQLPAARRTLTEELGREPTRSEIAAKMGVTEDDLTALEKFEQRRYASGGFKIY
;
A
#
# COMPACT_ATOMS: atom_id res chain seq x y z
N MET A 1 -9.29 39.46 -72.04
CA MET A 1 -7.83 39.52 -71.83
C MET A 1 -7.62 40.10 -70.44
N PRO A 2 -7.28 39.28 -69.42
CA PRO A 2 -5.88 38.83 -69.28
C PRO A 2 -5.69 37.43 -68.59
N ARG A 3 -4.41 37.06 -68.44
CA ARG A 3 -3.73 36.15 -67.48
C ARG A 3 -3.66 34.62 -67.72
N SER A 4 -2.54 34.25 -68.34
CA SER A 4 -1.49 33.31 -67.89
C SER A 4 -1.80 32.32 -66.77
N THR A 5 -1.59 31.05 -67.10
CA THR A 5 -1.52 29.84 -66.28
C THR A 5 -0.29 29.79 -65.38
N ALA A 6 -0.47 29.31 -64.14
CA ALA A 6 0.56 28.63 -63.36
C ALA A 6 -0.14 27.62 -62.43
N ASP A 7 -0.03 26.35 -62.78
CA ASP A 7 -0.12 25.22 -61.85
C ASP A 7 0.92 25.40 -60.74
N GLN A 8 0.58 25.03 -59.50
CA GLN A 8 1.40 24.17 -58.64
C GLN A 8 0.75 23.97 -57.26
N HIS A 9 0.33 22.71 -57.05
CA HIS A 9 0.34 21.92 -55.81
C HIS A 9 -0.52 22.37 -54.60
N ASP A 10 -1.74 21.84 -54.59
CA ASP A 10 -2.55 21.60 -53.40
C ASP A 10 -1.95 20.45 -52.57
N PHE A 11 -1.27 20.77 -51.47
CA PHE A 11 -0.85 19.79 -50.47
C PHE A 11 -2.02 19.49 -49.54
N SER A 12 -2.89 18.58 -50.00
CA SER A 12 -3.68 17.75 -49.11
C SER A 12 -2.75 16.86 -48.26
N VAL A 13 -3.04 16.76 -46.97
CA VAL A 13 -3.22 15.55 -46.16
C VAL A 13 -3.07 15.97 -44.69
N ALA A 14 -4.19 16.37 -44.08
CA ALA A 14 -4.31 16.31 -42.64
C ALA A 14 -4.24 14.83 -42.24
N ARG A 15 -3.11 14.42 -41.67
CA ARG A 15 -2.99 13.10 -41.03
C ARG A 15 -3.89 13.11 -39.79
N GLU A 16 -5.10 12.60 -39.93
CA GLU A 16 -5.87 12.13 -38.78
C GLU A 16 -5.05 11.05 -38.09
N ALA A 17 -4.53 11.38 -36.91
CA ALA A 17 -4.03 10.41 -35.97
C ALA A 17 -5.24 9.58 -35.52
N HIS A 18 -5.46 8.46 -36.21
CA HIS A 18 -6.32 7.39 -35.72
C HIS A 18 -5.65 6.82 -34.45
N MET A 19 -5.87 7.47 -33.32
CA MET A 19 -5.67 6.86 -32.01
C MET A 19 -6.63 5.68 -31.98
N ASN A 20 -6.08 4.50 -32.24
CA ASN A 20 -6.78 3.25 -32.02
C ASN A 20 -6.97 3.14 -30.52
N THR A 21 -8.05 3.73 -30.01
CA THR A 21 -8.51 3.55 -28.64
C THR A 21 -8.92 2.09 -28.56
N ILE A 22 -7.97 1.24 -28.17
CA ILE A 22 -8.30 -0.13 -27.80
C ILE A 22 -9.16 0.01 -26.56
N ASP A 23 -10.47 -0.15 -26.76
CA ASP A 23 -11.40 -0.37 -25.68
C ASP A 23 -11.05 -1.69 -25.02
N ARG A 24 -10.14 -1.62 -24.04
CA ARG A 24 -9.71 -2.78 -23.24
C ARG A 24 -10.82 -3.25 -22.29
N SER A 25 -11.97 -2.57 -22.22
CA SER A 25 -13.07 -2.95 -21.33
C SER A 25 -13.85 -4.18 -21.83
N ALA A 26 -13.83 -4.46 -23.15
CA ALA A 26 -14.61 -5.54 -23.75
C ALA A 26 -13.91 -6.93 -23.71
N MET A 27 -12.60 -6.97 -23.44
CA MET A 27 -11.86 -8.23 -23.27
C MET A 27 -11.89 -8.61 -21.79
N GLY A 28 -12.92 -9.36 -21.37
CA GLY A 28 -12.98 -9.91 -20.02
C GLY A 28 -11.66 -10.62 -19.67
N LEU A 29 -11.01 -10.22 -18.58
CA LEU A 29 -9.72 -10.75 -18.10
C LEU A 29 -9.79 -12.22 -17.64
N ALA A 30 -10.83 -12.96 -18.03
CA ALA A 30 -11.12 -14.32 -17.61
C ALA A 30 -11.16 -15.25 -18.83
N ARG A 31 -10.32 -16.29 -18.83
CA ARG A 31 -10.37 -17.39 -19.80
C ARG A 31 -10.47 -18.70 -19.03
N ASN A 32 -11.43 -19.57 -19.40
CA ASN A 32 -11.67 -20.86 -18.76
C ASN A 32 -11.96 -20.79 -17.24
N VAL A 33 -12.38 -19.62 -16.73
CA VAL A 33 -12.81 -19.41 -15.35
C VAL A 33 -14.12 -18.62 -15.34
N ARG A 34 -14.95 -18.85 -14.32
CA ARG A 34 -16.22 -18.15 -14.12
C ARG A 34 -16.33 -17.65 -12.69
N ARG A 35 -16.58 -16.35 -12.51
CA ARG A 35 -16.87 -15.76 -11.20
C ARG A 35 -18.17 -16.34 -10.65
N LEU A 36 -18.14 -16.89 -9.43
CA LEU A 36 -19.33 -17.42 -8.75
C LEU A 36 -20.02 -16.37 -7.87
N GLY A 37 -19.24 -15.56 -7.18
CA GLY A 37 -19.69 -14.47 -6.33
C GLY A 37 -18.57 -13.42 -6.20
N HIS A 38 -18.91 -12.30 -5.56
CA HIS A 38 -17.93 -11.28 -5.16
C HIS A 38 -18.41 -10.62 -3.87
N LEU A 39 -17.47 -10.09 -3.10
CA LEU A 39 -17.71 -9.27 -1.92
C LEU A 39 -16.64 -8.18 -1.92
N ASP A 40 -17.07 -6.93 -1.93
CA ASP A 40 -16.15 -5.80 -1.86
C ASP A 40 -15.76 -5.53 -0.41
N LEU A 41 -14.47 -5.29 -0.18
CA LEU A 41 -13.87 -5.06 1.13
C LEU A 41 -12.89 -3.89 1.07
N ALA A 42 -12.63 -3.27 2.22
CA ALA A 42 -11.70 -2.15 2.37
C ALA A 42 -10.22 -2.58 2.27
N GLY A 43 -9.83 -3.09 1.08
CA GLY A 43 -8.48 -3.59 0.80
C GLY A 43 -8.13 -4.84 1.60
N GLY A 44 -7.05 -5.52 1.23
CA GLY A 44 -6.59 -6.73 1.93
C GLY A 44 -5.10 -6.98 1.67
N GLY A 45 -4.41 -7.49 2.68
CA GLY A 45 -3.07 -8.04 2.53
C GLY A 45 -3.17 -9.54 2.29
N GLN A 46 -3.50 -10.29 3.33
CA GLN A 46 -3.58 -11.75 3.28
C GLN A 46 -5.03 -12.25 3.30
N VAL A 47 -5.28 -13.29 2.51
CA VAL A 47 -6.49 -14.12 2.60
C VAL A 47 -6.09 -15.51 3.07
N THR A 48 -6.76 -16.01 4.12
CA THR A 48 -6.62 -17.39 4.63
C THR A 48 -8.01 -18.02 4.63
N VAL A 49 -8.13 -19.28 4.20
CA VAL A 49 -9.39 -20.04 4.25
C VAL A 49 -9.26 -21.17 5.25
N TYR A 50 -10.28 -21.33 6.10
CA TYR A 50 -10.39 -22.47 7.02
C TYR A 50 -11.85 -22.90 7.13
N GLY A 51 -12.13 -24.16 6.80
CA GLY A 51 -13.50 -24.67 6.72
C GLY A 51 -14.35 -23.88 5.71
N SER A 52 -15.51 -23.43 6.14
CA SER A 52 -16.45 -22.61 5.34
C SER A 52 -16.23 -21.10 5.50
N HIS A 53 -15.07 -20.67 6.00
CA HIS A 53 -14.78 -19.25 6.24
C HIS A 53 -13.51 -18.80 5.53
N ALA A 54 -13.53 -17.57 5.03
CA ALA A 54 -12.36 -16.82 4.60
C ALA A 54 -12.06 -15.71 5.62
N PHE A 55 -10.79 -15.49 5.87
CA PHE A 55 -10.26 -14.49 6.79
C PHE A 55 -9.37 -13.55 6.00
N VAL A 56 -9.68 -12.26 6.00
CA VAL A 56 -8.96 -11.24 5.23
C VAL A 56 -8.33 -10.26 6.19
N GLY A 57 -7.00 -10.27 6.29
CA GLY A 57 -6.25 -9.25 7.03
C GLY A 57 -6.18 -7.96 6.20
N HIS A 58 -6.53 -6.82 6.78
CA HIS A 58 -6.61 -5.54 6.09
C HIS A 58 -5.29 -4.76 6.16
N ILE A 59 -4.96 -4.09 5.07
CA ILE A 59 -3.94 -3.03 5.05
C ILE A 59 -4.47 -1.79 5.80
N PRO A 60 -3.61 -0.81 6.15
CA PRO A 60 -4.06 0.42 6.80
C PRO A 60 -5.22 1.07 6.06
N ASN A 61 -6.29 1.36 6.79
CA ASN A 61 -7.52 1.95 6.28
C ASN A 61 -8.10 2.93 7.33
N PRO A 62 -8.88 3.95 6.92
CA PRO A 62 -9.48 4.93 7.83
C PRO A 62 -10.41 4.33 8.88
N GLU A 63 -10.98 3.16 8.63
CA GLU A 63 -11.94 2.48 9.51
C GLU A 63 -11.27 1.57 10.55
N HIS A 64 -9.93 1.54 10.59
CA HIS A 64 -9.11 0.75 11.52
C HIS A 64 -9.46 -0.75 11.51
N LEU A 65 -9.83 -1.26 10.34
CA LEU A 65 -10.12 -2.68 10.16
C LEU A 65 -8.82 -3.48 10.28
N GLY A 66 -8.85 -4.53 11.10
CA GLY A 66 -7.79 -5.50 11.26
C GLY A 66 -8.07 -6.75 10.42
N THR A 67 -9.14 -7.49 10.71
CA THR A 67 -9.47 -8.72 9.97
C THR A 67 -10.97 -8.88 9.76
N SER A 68 -11.40 -9.08 8.51
CA SER A 68 -12.77 -9.51 8.20
C SER A 68 -12.87 -11.04 8.20
N ILE A 69 -13.90 -11.56 8.85
CA ILE A 69 -14.29 -12.97 8.87
C ILE A 69 -15.50 -13.11 7.96
N ILE A 70 -15.38 -13.95 6.94
CA ILE A 70 -16.34 -14.05 5.85
C ILE A 70 -16.85 -15.49 5.81
N ASP A 71 -18.15 -15.68 5.92
CA ASP A 71 -18.78 -16.95 5.61
C ASP A 71 -18.84 -17.12 4.09
N ILE A 72 -18.27 -18.22 3.62
CA ILE A 72 -18.17 -18.61 2.21
C ILE A 72 -18.83 -19.98 1.95
N ALA A 73 -19.71 -20.44 2.85
CA ALA A 73 -20.42 -21.72 2.70
C ALA A 73 -21.23 -21.77 1.38
N ASP A 74 -21.88 -20.66 1.02
CA ASP A 74 -22.39 -20.45 -0.34
C ASP A 74 -21.41 -19.55 -1.12
N PRO A 75 -20.65 -20.08 -2.09
CA PRO A 75 -19.69 -19.28 -2.86
C PRO A 75 -20.35 -18.24 -3.78
N ARG A 76 -21.68 -18.29 -3.95
CA ARG A 76 -22.45 -17.26 -4.69
C ARG A 76 -22.87 -16.09 -3.82
N GLN A 77 -22.88 -16.27 -2.49
CA GLN A 77 -23.31 -15.24 -1.53
C GLN A 77 -22.35 -15.14 -0.33
N PRO A 78 -21.06 -14.82 -0.57
CA PRO A 78 -20.13 -14.55 0.52
C PRO A 78 -20.61 -13.37 1.38
N ARG A 79 -20.50 -13.49 2.71
CA ARG A 79 -20.98 -12.48 3.66
C ARG A 79 -19.99 -12.26 4.79
N VAL A 80 -19.76 -11.00 5.18
CA VAL A 80 -19.00 -10.71 6.41
C VAL A 80 -19.85 -11.12 7.61
N VAL A 81 -19.30 -11.98 8.47
CA VAL A 81 -19.96 -12.44 9.70
C VAL A 81 -19.29 -11.92 10.97
N GLY A 82 -18.10 -11.32 10.85
CA GLY A 82 -17.42 -10.66 11.95
C GLY A 82 -16.25 -9.83 11.46
N THR A 83 -15.83 -8.88 12.29
CA THR A 83 -14.70 -7.99 12.00
C THR A 83 -13.93 -7.73 13.28
N ILE A 84 -12.61 -7.91 13.21
CA ILE A 84 -11.67 -7.46 14.23
C ILE A 84 -11.18 -6.07 13.83
N THR A 85 -11.29 -5.12 14.75
CA THR A 85 -10.76 -3.76 14.61
C THR A 85 -9.50 -3.58 15.44
N LEU A 86 -8.68 -2.62 15.03
CA LEU A 86 -7.50 -2.19 15.78
C LEU A 86 -7.95 -1.19 16.86
N GLU A 87 -7.32 -1.26 18.03
CA GLU A 87 -7.59 -0.35 19.15
C GLU A 87 -6.72 0.90 19.12
N ASP A 88 -5.70 0.93 18.25
CA ASP A 88 -4.76 2.04 18.12
C ASP A 88 -4.45 2.38 16.65
N ASP A 89 -4.04 3.63 16.45
CA ASP A 89 -3.76 4.20 15.12
C ASP A 89 -2.33 3.89 14.64
N GLU A 90 -1.48 3.39 15.53
CA GLU A 90 -0.07 3.10 15.25
C GLU A 90 0.17 1.68 14.76
N SER A 91 -0.87 0.84 14.72
CA SER A 91 -0.79 -0.56 14.33
C SER A 91 -1.50 -0.85 13.01
N HIS A 92 -1.15 -1.97 12.39
CA HIS A 92 -1.95 -2.59 11.35
C HIS A 92 -1.85 -4.13 11.38
N SER A 93 -2.86 -4.80 10.86
CA SER A 93 -3.01 -6.27 10.92
C SER A 93 -3.39 -6.89 9.58
N HIS A 94 -2.42 -6.99 8.68
CA HIS A 94 -2.69 -7.49 7.33
C HIS A 94 -2.36 -8.99 7.15
N LYS A 95 -2.03 -9.71 8.22
CA LYS A 95 -1.70 -11.15 8.22
C LYS A 95 -2.55 -11.88 9.25
N VAL A 96 -3.17 -12.98 8.82
CA VAL A 96 -4.07 -13.80 9.63
C VAL A 96 -3.85 -15.28 9.35
N ARG A 97 -3.79 -16.09 10.41
CA ARG A 97 -3.74 -17.56 10.35
C ARG A 97 -4.80 -18.14 11.27
N VAL A 98 -5.42 -19.23 10.82
CA VAL A 98 -6.45 -19.95 11.57
C VAL A 98 -6.14 -21.44 11.52
N VAL A 99 -6.18 -22.09 12.68
CA VAL A 99 -6.04 -23.54 12.84
C VAL A 99 -6.97 -23.98 13.95
N GLY A 100 -7.89 -24.90 13.65
CA GLY A 100 -8.87 -25.34 14.63
C GLY A 100 -9.79 -24.18 15.05
N ASP A 101 -9.81 -23.94 16.34
CA ASP A 101 -10.53 -22.87 17.03
C ASP A 101 -9.66 -21.64 17.34
N ILE A 102 -8.39 -21.64 16.91
CA ILE A 102 -7.44 -20.57 17.19
C ILE A 102 -7.22 -19.71 15.95
N MET A 103 -7.37 -18.40 16.11
CA MET A 103 -6.95 -17.40 15.12
C MET A 103 -5.80 -16.55 15.66
N ILE A 104 -4.76 -16.40 14.84
CA ILE A 104 -3.56 -15.62 15.14
C ILE A 104 -3.46 -14.48 14.13
N VAL A 105 -3.46 -13.25 14.63
CA VAL A 105 -3.39 -12.02 13.83
C VAL A 105 -2.11 -11.27 14.18
N ASN A 106 -1.33 -10.87 13.18
CA ASN A 106 -0.15 -10.04 13.42
C ASN A 106 -0.58 -8.63 13.87
N HIS A 107 0.17 -8.03 14.78
CA HIS A 107 0.02 -6.64 15.16
C HIS A 107 1.39 -6.01 15.02
N GLU A 108 1.58 -5.18 14.00
CA GLU A 108 2.86 -4.55 13.73
C GLU A 108 2.70 -3.05 13.51
N ARG A 109 3.80 -2.32 13.72
CA ARG A 109 3.78 -0.86 13.65
C ARG A 109 3.48 -0.41 12.22
N ASN A 110 2.46 0.43 12.07
CA ASN A 110 2.14 1.10 10.83
C ASN A 110 3.07 2.32 10.65
N MET A 111 4.19 2.10 9.96
CA MET A 111 5.20 3.14 9.80
C MET A 111 4.76 4.24 8.82
N SER A 112 4.57 5.45 9.35
CA SER A 112 4.40 6.66 8.54
C SER A 112 5.65 6.96 7.70
N LYS A 113 5.57 7.90 6.75
CA LYS A 113 6.75 8.35 5.98
C LYS A 113 7.88 8.86 6.91
N ILE A 114 7.51 9.61 7.95
CA ILE A 114 8.42 10.08 8.99
C ILE A 114 9.00 8.90 9.75
N GLY A 115 8.16 7.94 10.14
CA GLY A 115 8.60 6.74 10.85
C GLY A 115 9.62 5.92 10.07
N ARG A 116 9.33 5.59 8.80
CA ARG A 116 10.26 4.84 7.93
C ARG A 116 11.60 5.54 7.76
N ARG A 117 11.59 6.88 7.75
CA ARG A 117 12.81 7.68 7.68
C ARG A 117 13.55 7.69 9.03
N ALA A 118 12.83 7.74 10.15
CA ALA A 118 13.42 7.71 11.49
C ALA A 118 14.15 6.38 11.76
N GLU A 119 13.69 5.26 11.22
CA GLU A 119 14.39 3.96 11.31
C GLU A 119 15.81 3.98 10.69
N GLN A 120 16.07 4.90 9.75
CA GLN A 120 17.37 5.04 9.11
C GLN A 120 18.34 5.89 9.95
N LEU A 121 17.84 6.61 10.96
CA LEU A 121 18.62 7.56 11.74
C LEU A 121 19.80 6.91 12.50
N PRO A 122 19.64 5.75 13.18
CA PRO A 122 20.78 5.06 13.80
C PRO A 122 21.86 4.65 12.78
N ALA A 123 21.45 4.19 11.61
CA ALA A 123 22.39 3.80 10.56
C ALA A 123 23.15 5.01 10.02
N ALA A 124 22.44 6.12 9.75
CA ALA A 124 23.05 7.37 9.31
C ALA A 124 24.07 7.91 10.33
N ARG A 125 23.74 7.91 11.63
CA ARG A 125 24.66 8.31 12.71
C ARG A 125 25.90 7.44 12.74
N ARG A 126 25.75 6.10 12.67
CA ARG A 126 26.89 5.16 12.66
C ARG A 126 27.81 5.41 11.47
N THR A 127 27.25 5.48 10.25
CA THR A 127 28.03 5.75 9.04
C THR A 127 28.80 7.07 9.14
N LEU A 128 28.16 8.14 9.61
CA LEU A 128 28.85 9.44 9.76
C LEU A 128 29.93 9.41 10.84
N THR A 129 29.70 8.69 11.95
CA THR A 129 30.70 8.56 13.02
C THR A 129 31.96 7.85 12.50
N GLU A 130 31.78 6.80 11.69
CA GLU A 130 32.88 6.08 11.03
C GLU A 130 33.60 6.97 10.00
N GLU A 131 32.86 7.73 9.19
CA GLU A 131 33.41 8.63 8.17
C GLU A 131 34.18 9.82 8.78
N LEU A 132 33.72 10.37 9.90
CA LEU A 132 34.27 11.58 10.52
C LEU A 132 35.29 11.31 11.63
N GLY A 133 35.29 10.11 12.21
CA GLY A 133 36.11 9.78 13.39
C GLY A 133 35.69 10.54 14.66
N ARG A 134 34.50 11.14 14.66
CA ARG A 134 33.91 11.88 15.79
C ARG A 134 32.39 11.81 15.72
N GLU A 135 31.73 12.22 16.80
CA GLU A 135 30.27 12.37 16.81
C GLU A 135 29.85 13.39 15.72
N PRO A 136 28.87 13.04 14.86
CA PRO A 136 28.36 13.95 13.84
C PRO A 136 27.48 15.04 14.46
N THR A 137 27.59 16.25 13.91
CA THR A 137 26.71 17.36 14.25
C THR A 137 25.32 17.15 13.67
N ARG A 138 24.34 17.87 14.23
CA ARG A 138 22.95 17.82 13.77
C ARG A 138 22.80 18.16 12.28
N SER A 139 23.53 19.17 11.83
CA SER A 139 23.54 19.60 10.42
C SER A 139 24.10 18.52 9.49
N GLU A 140 25.17 17.82 9.91
CA GLU A 140 25.76 16.71 9.14
C GLU A 140 24.79 15.53 9.02
N ILE A 141 24.08 15.19 10.10
CA ILE A 141 23.04 14.15 10.09
C ILE A 141 21.89 14.54 9.16
N ALA A 142 21.39 15.78 9.28
CA ALA A 142 20.31 16.29 8.45
C ALA A 142 20.68 16.24 6.96
N ALA A 143 21.90 16.67 6.62
CA ALA A 143 22.42 16.61 5.26
C ALA A 143 22.53 15.17 4.73
N LYS A 144 23.09 14.22 5.51
CA LYS A 144 23.20 12.79 5.12
C LYS A 144 21.83 12.15 4.89
N MET A 145 20.84 12.52 5.71
CA MET A 145 19.47 12.04 5.65
C MET A 145 18.62 12.73 4.55
N GLY A 146 19.13 13.80 3.93
CA GLY A 146 18.39 14.60 2.95
C GLY A 146 17.16 15.28 3.57
N VAL A 147 17.29 15.80 4.79
CA VAL A 147 16.20 16.47 5.54
C VAL A 147 16.65 17.81 6.12
N THR A 148 15.68 18.63 6.53
CA THR A 148 15.95 19.84 7.32
C THR A 148 16.28 19.47 8.78
N GLU A 149 16.88 20.38 9.55
CA GLU A 149 17.09 20.16 10.98
C GLU A 149 15.77 20.08 11.77
N ASP A 150 14.72 20.75 11.31
CA ASP A 150 13.38 20.65 11.88
C ASP A 150 12.77 19.27 11.64
N ASP A 151 12.89 18.75 10.42
CA ASP A 151 12.49 17.37 10.10
C ASP A 151 13.29 16.36 10.95
N LEU A 152 14.60 16.58 11.11
CA LEU A 152 15.43 15.74 11.96
C LEU A 152 14.94 15.73 13.41
N THR A 153 14.47 16.86 13.93
CA THR A 153 13.80 16.92 15.25
C THR A 153 12.59 15.99 15.31
N ALA A 154 11.77 15.95 14.27
CA ALA A 154 10.62 15.06 14.21
C ALA A 154 11.03 13.59 14.13
N LEU A 155 12.11 13.26 13.41
CA LEU A 155 12.67 11.91 13.34
C LEU A 155 13.20 11.45 14.71
N GLU A 156 13.96 12.29 15.40
CA GLU A 156 14.49 12.00 16.74
C GLU A 156 13.36 11.79 17.76
N LYS A 157 12.32 12.62 17.71
CA LYS A 157 11.12 12.43 18.54
C LYS A 157 10.41 11.12 18.21
N PHE A 158 10.33 10.73 16.94
CA PHE A 158 9.71 9.47 16.55
C PHE A 158 10.54 8.25 17.02
N GLU A 159 11.87 8.31 16.87
CA GLU A 159 12.80 7.27 17.33
C GLU A 159 12.64 7.00 18.82
N GLN A 160 12.45 8.05 19.62
CA GLN A 160 12.23 7.94 21.08
C GLN A 160 10.85 7.35 21.44
N ARG A 161 9.87 7.36 20.53
CA ARG A 161 8.54 6.78 20.78
C ARG A 161 8.59 5.27 20.67
N ARG A 162 8.46 4.62 21.83
CA ARG A 162 8.31 3.17 21.92
C ARG A 162 6.97 2.71 21.36
N TYR A 163 7.00 1.69 20.52
CA TYR A 163 5.81 0.95 20.10
C TYR A 163 5.59 -0.25 21.01
N ALA A 164 4.46 -0.31 21.70
CA ALA A 164 4.15 -1.33 22.71
C ALA A 164 3.10 -2.35 22.26
N SER A 165 2.30 -2.03 21.24
CA SER A 165 1.20 -2.89 20.78
C SER A 165 1.64 -4.06 19.91
N GLY A 166 2.92 -4.15 19.56
CA GLY A 166 3.43 -5.14 18.61
C GLY A 166 3.38 -6.59 19.10
N GLY A 167 3.27 -7.53 18.15
CA GLY A 167 3.29 -8.96 18.42
C GLY A 167 2.17 -9.70 17.68
N PHE A 168 1.56 -10.67 18.37
CA PHE A 168 0.41 -11.41 17.86
C PHE A 168 -0.77 -11.25 18.82
N LYS A 169 -1.97 -11.07 18.25
CA LYS A 169 -3.23 -11.19 18.97
C LYS A 169 -3.81 -12.57 18.68
N ILE A 170 -4.32 -13.21 19.72
CA ILE A 170 -4.93 -14.54 19.65
C ILE A 170 -6.41 -14.37 19.94
N TYR A 171 -7.24 -14.93 19.07
CA TYR A 171 -8.69 -14.96 19.17
C TYR A 171 -9.18 -16.40 19.12
#